data_AF-A0A6G2IMF2-F1
#
_entry.id   AF-A0A6G2IMF2-F1
#
_cell.length_a   1.000
_cell.length_b   1.000
_cell.length_c   1.000
_cell.angle_alpha   90.00
_cell.angle_beta   90.00
_cell.angle_gamma   90.00
#
_symmetry.space_group_name_H-M   'P 1'
#
loop_
_entity.id
_entity.type
_entity.pdbx_description
1 polymer ?
#
loop_
_entity_poly.entity_id
_entity_poly.type
_entity_poly.pdbx_seq_one_letter_code
_entity_poly.pdbx_strand_id
1 'polypeptide(L)'
;MTVVIQMTARRPPSSSLLTRMRDRSPGLAASLLGGALAAGLGLGVFAVLVMMLWITSPYPDSGPGGALHVAAALWLLAHGAELVRADTLSGVPAPVGVTPLLLLALPVWLLHRAARDATDGGGEDDDGPEVPARTAWAGVVLGYLAVGTAAALYASGGDLRPSWGWTAVCVPLVALTAAATGVWTAYGGPGTALDSVLILRPAALRRLVPGADTRAHLGTAARAAAAGTAVLVGGGTLLVTASLVWHGGTAREALLQLTEGWSGRFAVLLLCLTLTPNAAVWGMAYALGPGFTLGAGHVVGPLSSAPAPLLPPFPLLAAVPDAGAGTPLTWAAGLVPLAAGLTVGWSTGRAGDGRTPGRTAAAAGLAALLCA
;
A
#
# COMPACT_ATOMS: atom_id res chain seq x y z
N MET A 1 9.84 -25.02 -82.56
CA MET A 1 8.73 -25.31 -81.63
C MET A 1 9.30 -25.66 -80.28
N THR A 2 9.11 -24.79 -79.28
CA THR A 2 8.95 -25.15 -77.84
C THR A 2 8.68 -23.84 -77.09
N VAL A 3 7.40 -23.58 -76.80
CA VAL A 3 6.94 -22.47 -75.96
C VAL A 3 6.91 -22.98 -74.52
N VAL A 4 7.69 -22.37 -73.63
CA VAL A 4 7.66 -22.69 -72.19
C VAL A 4 6.72 -21.67 -71.52
N ILE A 5 5.58 -22.16 -71.05
CA ILE A 5 4.59 -21.38 -70.29
C ILE A 5 5.05 -21.33 -68.84
N GLN A 6 5.42 -20.14 -68.36
CA GLN A 6 5.81 -19.90 -66.98
C GLN A 6 4.55 -19.68 -66.12
N MET A 7 4.15 -20.72 -65.38
CA MET A 7 2.97 -20.72 -64.52
C MET A 7 3.35 -20.18 -63.13
N THR A 8 3.02 -18.92 -62.83
CA THR A 8 3.21 -18.34 -61.49
C THR A 8 2.09 -18.79 -60.54
N ALA A 9 2.36 -19.78 -59.69
CA ALA A 9 1.49 -20.13 -58.57
C ALA A 9 1.68 -19.12 -57.42
N ARG A 10 0.74 -18.17 -57.25
CA ARG A 10 0.65 -17.34 -56.03
C ARG A 10 0.07 -18.19 -54.90
N ARG A 11 0.88 -18.59 -53.92
CA ARG A 11 0.38 -19.03 -52.60
C ARG A 11 -0.07 -17.80 -51.80
N PRO A 12 -1.20 -17.84 -51.07
CA PRO A 12 -1.62 -16.74 -50.21
C PRO A 12 -0.75 -16.66 -48.94
N PRO A 13 -0.67 -15.48 -48.28
CA PRO A 13 0.28 -15.23 -47.20
C PRO A 13 -0.29 -15.68 -45.84
N SER A 14 -0.29 -16.99 -45.58
CA SER A 14 -0.57 -17.51 -44.24
C SER A 14 0.63 -17.31 -43.30
N SER A 15 1.83 -17.17 -43.84
CA SER A 15 3.07 -16.94 -43.08
C SER A 15 3.13 -15.54 -42.45
N SER A 16 2.49 -14.53 -43.04
CA SER A 16 2.51 -13.15 -42.52
C SER A 16 1.62 -12.95 -41.29
N LEU A 17 0.53 -13.72 -41.17
CA LEU A 17 -0.33 -13.69 -39.98
C LEU A 17 0.33 -14.42 -38.81
N LEU A 18 1.00 -15.54 -39.07
CA LEU A 18 1.75 -16.28 -38.04
C LEU A 18 3.00 -15.52 -37.55
N THR A 19 3.68 -14.77 -38.42
CA THR A 19 4.77 -13.85 -38.00
C THR A 19 4.23 -12.65 -37.23
N ARG A 20 3.12 -12.04 -37.67
CA ARG A 20 2.47 -10.93 -36.94
C ARG A 20 1.94 -11.34 -35.56
N MET A 21 1.56 -12.61 -35.36
CA MET A 21 1.23 -13.17 -34.04
C MET A 21 2.46 -13.44 -33.17
N ARG A 22 3.61 -13.71 -33.79
CA ARG A 22 4.92 -13.92 -33.15
C ARG A 22 5.66 -12.60 -32.84
N ASP A 23 5.25 -11.51 -33.49
CA ASP A 23 5.61 -10.11 -33.20
C ASP A 23 4.81 -9.50 -32.04
N ARG A 24 4.02 -10.30 -31.29
CA ARG A 24 3.57 -9.89 -29.96
C ARG A 24 4.82 -9.61 -29.14
N SER A 25 5.06 -8.33 -28.85
CA SER A 25 6.18 -7.80 -28.08
C SER A 25 6.66 -8.83 -27.04
N PRO A 26 7.84 -9.45 -27.26
CA PRO A 26 8.34 -10.50 -26.38
C PRO A 26 8.39 -9.91 -24.96
N GLY A 27 7.65 -10.52 -24.04
CA GLY A 27 7.49 -10.02 -22.68
C GLY A 27 6.07 -9.57 -22.31
N LEU A 28 5.29 -8.90 -23.17
CA LEU A 28 3.99 -8.33 -22.76
C LEU A 28 3.00 -9.39 -22.25
N ALA A 29 2.91 -10.53 -22.94
CA ALA A 29 2.02 -11.62 -22.53
C ALA A 29 2.45 -12.24 -21.19
N ALA A 30 3.77 -12.39 -20.97
CA ALA A 30 4.31 -12.88 -19.71
C ALA A 30 4.08 -11.87 -18.57
N SER A 31 4.28 -10.57 -18.82
CA SER A 31 3.99 -9.50 -17.87
C SER A 31 2.50 -9.43 -17.52
N LEU A 32 1.60 -9.57 -18.51
CA LEU A 32 0.16 -9.67 -18.29
C LEU A 32 -0.19 -10.84 -17.38
N LEU A 33 0.39 -12.02 -17.64
CA LEU A 33 0.20 -13.20 -16.81
C LEU A 33 0.74 -12.98 -15.39
N GLY A 34 1.92 -12.36 -15.24
CA GLY A 34 2.50 -12.02 -13.94
C GLY A 34 1.60 -11.12 -13.11
N GLY A 35 1.01 -10.09 -13.72
CA GLY A 35 0.01 -9.23 -13.07
C GLY A 35 -1.26 -9.98 -12.66
N ALA A 36 -1.79 -10.83 -13.54
CA ALA A 36 -2.96 -11.64 -13.25
C ALA A 36 -2.71 -12.66 -12.12
N LEU A 37 -1.54 -13.29 -12.10
CA LEU A 37 -1.11 -14.21 -11.04
C LEU A 37 -0.94 -13.47 -9.70
N ALA A 38 -0.36 -12.28 -9.70
CA ALA A 38 -0.25 -11.45 -8.49
C ALA A 38 -1.63 -11.11 -7.90
N ALA A 39 -2.59 -10.72 -8.75
CA ALA A 39 -3.96 -10.48 -8.32
C ALA A 39 -4.65 -11.75 -7.80
N GLY A 40 -4.51 -12.87 -8.53
CA GLY A 40 -5.09 -14.16 -8.14
C GLY A 40 -4.54 -14.71 -6.82
N LEU A 41 -3.22 -14.59 -6.59
CA LEU A 41 -2.59 -14.96 -5.33
C LEU A 41 -3.06 -14.07 -4.18
N GLY A 42 -3.14 -12.75 -4.41
CA GLY A 42 -3.69 -11.81 -3.45
C GLY A 42 -5.12 -12.19 -3.07
N LEU A 43 -6.01 -12.37 -4.04
CA LEU A 43 -7.40 -12.76 -3.80
C LEU A 43 -7.49 -14.12 -3.11
N GLY A 44 -6.65 -15.08 -3.51
CA GLY A 44 -6.59 -16.43 -2.93
C GLY A 44 -6.23 -16.43 -1.44
N VAL A 45 -5.27 -15.60 -1.01
CA VAL A 45 -4.91 -15.48 0.42
C VAL A 45 -6.09 -14.98 1.24
N PHE A 46 -6.82 -13.96 0.76
CA PHE A 46 -8.00 -13.45 1.44
C PHE A 46 -9.14 -14.48 1.45
N ALA A 47 -9.33 -15.20 0.34
CA ALA A 47 -10.32 -16.27 0.25
C ALA A 47 -10.03 -17.39 1.25
N VAL A 48 -8.79 -17.88 1.33
CA VAL A 48 -8.40 -18.92 2.30
C VAL A 48 -8.64 -18.44 3.74
N LEU A 49 -8.24 -17.21 4.06
CA LEU A 49 -8.40 -16.64 5.40
C LEU A 49 -9.86 -16.53 5.82
N VAL A 50 -10.71 -15.97 4.95
CA VAL A 50 -12.14 -15.79 5.24
C VAL A 50 -12.87 -17.15 5.25
N MET A 51 -12.54 -18.04 4.32
CA MET A 51 -13.13 -19.38 4.29
C MET A 51 -12.74 -20.22 5.51
N MET A 52 -11.48 -20.15 5.98
CA MET A 52 -11.06 -20.85 7.20
C MET A 52 -11.84 -20.38 8.42
N LEU A 53 -12.05 -19.07 8.53
CA LEU A 53 -12.85 -18.47 9.60
C LEU A 53 -14.32 -18.91 9.50
N TRP A 54 -14.90 -18.91 8.30
CA TRP A 54 -16.26 -19.36 8.04
C TRP A 54 -16.45 -20.86 8.33
N ILE A 55 -15.52 -21.73 7.90
CA ILE A 55 -15.57 -23.18 8.17
C ILE A 55 -15.52 -23.48 9.67
N THR A 56 -14.75 -22.71 10.43
CA THR A 56 -14.63 -22.90 11.89
C THR A 56 -15.90 -22.51 12.63
N SER A 57 -16.75 -21.68 12.02
CA SER A 57 -18.01 -21.22 12.60
C SER A 57 -19.00 -20.85 11.51
N PRO A 58 -19.60 -21.86 10.85
CA PRO A 58 -20.52 -21.62 9.76
C PRO A 58 -21.75 -20.93 10.32
N TYR A 59 -21.98 -19.68 9.88
CA TYR A 59 -23.23 -19.01 10.17
C TYR A 59 -24.34 -19.75 9.40
N PRO A 60 -25.38 -20.26 10.07
CA PRO A 60 -26.40 -21.08 9.44
C PRO A 60 -27.12 -20.36 8.30
N ASP A 61 -27.13 -19.02 8.33
CA ASP A 61 -27.82 -18.17 7.37
C ASP A 61 -26.93 -17.72 6.18
N SER A 62 -25.64 -18.09 6.17
CA SER A 62 -24.68 -17.65 5.13
C SER A 62 -23.95 -18.83 4.52
N GLY A 63 -24.28 -19.15 3.26
CA GLY A 63 -23.54 -20.15 2.47
C GLY A 63 -22.11 -19.72 2.13
N PRO A 64 -21.28 -20.63 1.58
CA PRO A 64 -19.88 -20.36 1.23
C PRO A 64 -19.73 -19.22 0.20
N GLY A 65 -20.76 -18.98 -0.61
CA GLY A 65 -20.81 -17.82 -1.51
C GLY A 65 -20.66 -16.50 -0.77
N GLY A 66 -21.33 -16.31 0.37
CA GLY A 66 -21.22 -15.07 1.16
C GLY A 66 -19.80 -14.82 1.66
N ALA A 67 -19.13 -15.86 2.14
CA ALA A 67 -17.73 -15.79 2.58
C ALA A 67 -16.78 -15.39 1.42
N LEU A 68 -16.99 -15.93 0.21
CA LEU A 68 -16.20 -15.55 -0.96
C LEU A 68 -16.46 -14.10 -1.40
N HIS A 69 -17.70 -13.59 -1.29
CA HIS A 69 -18.00 -12.17 -1.55
C HIS A 69 -17.28 -11.27 -0.54
N VAL A 70 -17.27 -11.65 0.75
CA VAL A 70 -16.53 -10.92 1.79
C VAL A 70 -15.02 -10.93 1.50
N ALA A 71 -14.46 -12.06 1.06
CA ALA A 71 -13.05 -12.13 0.69
C ALA A 71 -12.70 -11.18 -0.47
N ALA A 72 -13.52 -11.15 -1.52
CA ALA A 72 -13.34 -10.24 -2.64
C ALA A 72 -13.49 -8.78 -2.22
N ALA A 73 -14.51 -8.45 -1.42
CA ALA A 73 -14.72 -7.11 -0.88
C ALA A 73 -13.55 -6.68 0.01
N LEU A 74 -13.04 -7.55 0.88
CA LEU A 74 -11.90 -7.28 1.75
C LEU A 74 -10.60 -7.07 0.96
N TRP A 75 -10.40 -7.81 -0.13
CA TRP A 75 -9.28 -7.61 -1.05
C TRP A 75 -9.37 -6.24 -1.74
N LEU A 76 -10.56 -5.79 -2.17
CA LEU A 76 -10.77 -4.44 -2.71
C LEU A 76 -10.56 -3.35 -1.65
N LEU A 77 -11.07 -3.57 -0.44
CA LEU A 77 -10.87 -2.66 0.69
C LEU A 77 -9.39 -2.51 1.03
N ALA A 78 -8.59 -3.59 0.92
CA ALA A 78 -7.15 -3.53 1.12
C ALA A 78 -6.43 -2.61 0.13
N HIS A 79 -7.01 -2.35 -1.05
CA HIS A 79 -6.49 -1.35 -2.01
C HIS A 79 -6.88 0.08 -1.67
N GLY A 80 -7.71 0.29 -0.66
CA GLY A 80 -8.31 1.58 -0.34
C GLY A 80 -9.62 1.88 -1.05
N ALA A 81 -10.24 0.88 -1.69
CA ALA A 81 -11.57 1.05 -2.22
C ALA A 81 -12.59 1.10 -1.08
N GLU A 82 -13.43 2.14 -1.05
CA GLU A 82 -14.53 2.20 -0.10
C GLU A 82 -15.61 1.16 -0.48
N LEU A 83 -16.07 0.42 0.51
CA LEU A 83 -17.20 -0.50 0.38
C LEU A 83 -18.46 0.16 0.95
N VAL A 84 -19.63 -0.26 0.48
CA VAL A 84 -20.93 0.22 0.95
C VAL A 84 -21.73 -0.97 1.44
N ARG A 85 -22.14 -0.93 2.70
CA ARG A 85 -23.16 -1.82 3.23
C ARG A 85 -24.52 -1.24 2.86
N ALA A 86 -25.16 -1.83 1.86
CA ALA A 86 -26.42 -1.31 1.32
C ALA A 86 -27.60 -1.59 2.26
N ASP A 87 -27.63 -2.77 2.88
CA ASP A 87 -28.74 -3.22 3.72
C ASP A 87 -28.44 -2.96 5.20
N THR A 88 -28.95 -1.84 5.71
CA THR A 88 -28.82 -1.43 7.12
C THR A 88 -30.19 -1.32 7.77
N LEU A 89 -30.25 -1.44 9.10
CA LEU A 89 -31.49 -1.32 9.88
C LEU A 89 -32.14 0.07 9.75
N SER A 90 -31.36 1.11 9.44
CA SER A 90 -31.85 2.47 9.21
C SER A 90 -32.30 2.71 7.77
N GLY A 91 -32.06 1.77 6.86
CA GLY A 91 -32.28 1.93 5.41
C GLY A 91 -31.30 2.90 4.72
N VAL A 92 -30.34 3.47 5.46
CA VAL A 92 -29.32 4.37 4.92
C VAL A 92 -28.05 3.57 4.65
N PRO A 93 -27.52 3.56 3.41
CA PRO A 93 -26.28 2.86 3.09
C PRO A 93 -25.13 3.35 3.99
N ALA A 94 -24.40 2.40 4.59
CA ALA A 94 -23.30 2.70 5.49
C ALA A 94 -21.94 2.46 4.79
N PRO A 95 -21.12 3.50 4.58
CA PRO A 95 -19.81 3.34 3.97
C PRO A 95 -18.82 2.67 4.94
N VAL A 96 -17.93 1.86 4.39
CA VAL A 96 -16.82 1.17 5.05
C VAL A 96 -15.55 1.51 4.27
N GLY A 97 -14.90 2.61 4.67
CA GLY A 97 -13.73 3.17 3.98
C GLY A 97 -12.41 3.04 4.75
N VAL A 98 -12.41 2.47 5.96
CA VAL A 98 -11.17 2.30 6.73
C VAL A 98 -10.35 1.15 6.13
N THR A 99 -9.25 1.50 5.48
CA THR A 99 -8.36 0.56 4.80
C THR A 99 -7.44 -0.13 5.81
N PRO A 100 -7.47 -1.47 5.96
CA PRO A 100 -6.52 -2.16 6.82
C PRO A 100 -5.13 -2.12 6.17
N LEU A 101 -4.26 -1.23 6.63
CA LEU A 101 -2.94 -0.97 6.04
C LEU A 101 -2.04 -2.22 6.04
N LEU A 102 -2.20 -3.13 7.00
CA LEU A 102 -1.48 -4.39 6.99
C LEU A 102 -1.89 -5.28 5.82
N LEU A 103 -3.17 -5.26 5.44
CA LEU A 103 -3.68 -6.03 4.31
C LEU A 103 -3.24 -5.44 2.97
N LEU A 104 -3.03 -4.12 2.88
CA LEU A 104 -2.48 -3.44 1.69
C LEU A 104 -1.05 -3.91 1.36
N ALA A 105 -0.26 -4.29 2.36
CA ALA A 105 1.13 -4.71 2.17
C ALA A 105 1.26 -5.91 1.22
N LEU A 106 0.31 -6.85 1.28
CA LEU A 106 0.34 -8.07 0.45
C LEU A 106 0.13 -7.78 -1.04
N PRO A 107 -0.96 -7.08 -1.48
CA PRO A 107 -1.11 -6.64 -2.87
C PRO A 107 0.09 -5.84 -3.39
N VAL A 108 0.58 -4.88 -2.60
CA VAL A 108 1.74 -4.05 -2.98
C VAL A 108 2.99 -4.89 -3.19
N TRP A 109 3.28 -5.82 -2.27
CA TRP A 109 4.43 -6.71 -2.39
C TRP A 109 4.34 -7.65 -3.59
N LEU A 110 3.17 -8.26 -3.83
CA LEU A 110 2.94 -9.14 -4.98
C LEU A 110 3.07 -8.38 -6.31
N LEU A 111 2.51 -7.17 -6.41
CA LEU A 111 2.64 -6.31 -7.58
C LEU A 111 4.08 -5.84 -7.82
N HIS A 112 4.76 -5.41 -6.75
CA HIS A 112 6.16 -5.02 -6.81
C HIS A 112 7.03 -6.16 -7.34
N ARG A 113 6.85 -7.36 -6.76
CA ARG A 113 7.60 -8.55 -7.16
C ARG A 113 7.26 -8.95 -8.59
N ALA A 114 5.98 -9.04 -8.97
CA ALA A 114 5.59 -9.41 -10.32
C ALA A 114 6.11 -8.42 -11.37
N ALA A 115 6.15 -7.12 -11.05
CA ALA A 115 6.69 -6.10 -11.94
C ALA A 115 8.22 -6.13 -12.04
N ARG A 116 8.91 -6.47 -10.93
CA ARG A 116 10.35 -6.70 -10.93
C ARG A 116 10.69 -7.95 -11.75
N ASP A 117 10.05 -9.08 -11.47
CA ASP A 117 10.29 -10.35 -12.18
C ASP A 117 9.93 -10.25 -13.68
N ALA A 118 8.95 -9.41 -14.05
CA ALA A 118 8.56 -9.18 -15.44
C ALA A 118 9.60 -8.44 -16.28
N THR A 119 10.65 -7.87 -15.68
CA THR A 119 11.74 -7.24 -16.43
C THR A 119 12.80 -8.24 -16.89
N ASP A 120 12.84 -9.41 -16.25
CA ASP A 120 13.80 -10.47 -16.52
C ASP A 120 13.21 -11.34 -17.65
N GLY A 121 13.82 -11.35 -18.84
CA GLY A 121 13.21 -11.90 -20.06
C GLY A 121 13.24 -13.43 -20.18
N GLY A 122 13.43 -14.14 -19.06
CA GLY A 122 13.38 -15.61 -19.01
C GLY A 122 14.55 -16.32 -19.71
N GLY A 123 15.57 -15.58 -20.16
CA GLY A 123 16.85 -16.13 -20.59
C GLY A 123 17.69 -16.55 -19.40
N GLU A 124 18.34 -17.72 -19.48
CA GLU A 124 19.24 -18.24 -18.45
C GLU A 124 20.62 -17.53 -18.45
N ASP A 125 20.87 -16.62 -19.39
CA ASP A 125 22.16 -15.95 -19.62
C ASP A 125 22.00 -14.45 -19.97
N ASP A 126 21.75 -13.55 -18.99
CA ASP A 126 22.27 -12.15 -19.01
C ASP A 126 22.10 -11.45 -17.65
N ASP A 127 23.02 -10.53 -17.33
CA ASP A 127 23.19 -9.84 -16.04
C ASP A 127 22.33 -8.54 -15.95
N GLY A 128 21.22 -8.44 -16.71
CA GLY A 128 20.40 -7.22 -16.78
C GLY A 128 18.95 -7.35 -17.32
N PRO A 129 18.10 -6.32 -17.16
CA PRO A 129 16.70 -6.34 -17.59
C PRO A 129 16.54 -6.46 -19.13
N GLU A 130 15.88 -7.51 -19.60
CA GLU A 130 15.69 -7.79 -21.03
C GLU A 130 14.40 -7.19 -21.60
N VAL A 131 13.34 -7.07 -20.77
CA VAL A 131 12.04 -6.53 -21.19
C VAL A 131 11.99 -5.03 -20.96
N PRO A 132 11.61 -4.19 -21.97
CA PRO A 132 11.49 -2.75 -21.79
C PRO A 132 10.58 -2.39 -20.62
N ALA A 133 11.05 -1.49 -19.74
CA ALA A 133 10.35 -1.05 -18.53
C ALA A 133 8.86 -0.73 -18.74
N ARG A 134 8.54 -0.01 -19.83
CA ARG A 134 7.14 0.34 -20.18
C ARG A 134 6.27 -0.88 -20.47
N THR A 135 6.85 -1.90 -21.11
CA THR A 135 6.13 -3.11 -21.53
C THR A 135 5.88 -4.01 -20.32
N ALA A 136 6.89 -4.19 -19.47
CA ALA A 136 6.77 -4.93 -18.21
C ALA A 136 5.73 -4.28 -17.28
N TRP A 137 5.86 -2.97 -17.05
CA TRP A 137 4.94 -2.20 -16.24
C TRP A 137 3.50 -2.24 -16.77
N ALA A 138 3.30 -1.91 -18.05
CA ALA A 138 1.96 -1.88 -18.65
C ALA A 138 1.32 -3.27 -18.65
N GLY A 139 2.08 -4.32 -18.96
CA GLY A 139 1.59 -5.69 -18.92
C GLY A 139 1.12 -6.09 -17.51
N VAL A 140 1.97 -5.91 -16.49
CA VAL A 140 1.62 -6.26 -15.11
C VAL A 140 0.39 -5.48 -14.63
N VAL A 141 0.34 -4.17 -14.86
CA VAL A 141 -0.80 -3.34 -14.46
C VAL A 141 -2.08 -3.80 -15.16
N LEU A 142 -2.06 -4.00 -16.48
CA LEU A 142 -3.24 -4.43 -17.23
C LEU A 142 -3.74 -5.81 -16.79
N GLY A 143 -2.83 -6.76 -16.55
CA GLY A 143 -3.16 -8.10 -16.07
C GLY A 143 -3.79 -8.07 -14.69
N TYR A 144 -3.25 -7.26 -13.79
CA TYR A 144 -3.77 -7.07 -12.45
C TYR A 144 -5.17 -6.45 -12.45
N LEU A 145 -5.36 -5.39 -13.25
CA LEU A 145 -6.63 -4.67 -13.35
C LEU A 145 -7.73 -5.50 -14.00
N ALA A 146 -7.39 -6.39 -14.93
CA ALA A 146 -8.36 -7.33 -15.50
C ALA A 146 -8.97 -8.24 -14.42
N VAL A 147 -8.12 -8.83 -13.56
CA VAL A 147 -8.57 -9.65 -12.42
C VAL A 147 -9.28 -8.80 -11.37
N GLY A 148 -8.76 -7.61 -11.07
CA GLY A 148 -9.38 -6.69 -10.12
C GLY A 148 -10.78 -6.24 -10.54
N THR A 149 -11.00 -6.03 -11.84
CA THR A 149 -12.32 -5.71 -12.40
C THR A 149 -13.29 -6.88 -12.23
N ALA A 150 -12.84 -8.12 -12.53
CA ALA A 150 -13.64 -9.31 -12.31
C ALA A 150 -13.98 -9.50 -10.82
N ALA A 151 -13.04 -9.25 -9.92
CA ALA A 151 -13.26 -9.29 -8.47
C ALA A 151 -14.25 -8.22 -8.00
N ALA A 152 -14.20 -7.00 -8.55
CA ALA A 152 -15.16 -5.94 -8.25
C ALA A 152 -16.58 -6.28 -8.73
N LEU A 153 -16.71 -6.82 -9.94
CA LEU A 153 -17.99 -7.31 -10.47
C LEU A 153 -18.54 -8.45 -9.59
N TYR A 154 -17.69 -9.40 -9.19
CA TYR A 154 -18.10 -10.47 -8.29
C TYR A 154 -18.54 -9.93 -6.92
N ALA A 155 -17.76 -9.04 -6.30
CA ALA A 155 -18.09 -8.45 -5.00
C ALA A 155 -19.40 -7.64 -5.02
N SER A 156 -19.80 -7.09 -6.17
CA SER A 156 -21.06 -6.35 -6.30
C SER A 156 -22.32 -7.19 -6.05
N GLY A 157 -22.22 -8.53 -6.14
CA GLY A 157 -23.30 -9.46 -5.80
C GLY A 157 -23.49 -9.73 -4.31
N GLY A 158 -22.59 -9.23 -3.44
CA GLY A 158 -22.66 -9.43 -2.00
C GLY A 158 -23.26 -8.26 -1.21
N ASP A 159 -23.35 -8.43 0.10
CA ASP A 159 -23.89 -7.42 1.03
C ASP A 159 -22.95 -6.20 1.19
N LEU A 160 -21.64 -6.42 1.00
CA LEU A 160 -20.60 -5.39 0.99
C LEU A 160 -20.22 -5.07 -0.45
N ARG A 161 -20.84 -4.04 -1.02
CA ARG A 161 -20.65 -3.68 -2.43
C ARG A 161 -19.51 -2.68 -2.60
N PRO A 162 -18.66 -2.82 -3.62
CA PRO A 162 -17.63 -1.83 -3.90
C PRO A 162 -18.25 -0.52 -4.42
N SER A 163 -17.75 0.61 -3.94
CA SER A 163 -18.07 1.90 -4.55
C SER A 163 -17.25 2.07 -5.84
N TRP A 164 -17.93 2.10 -6.99
CA TRP A 164 -17.28 2.10 -8.30
C TRP A 164 -16.28 3.25 -8.49
N GLY A 165 -16.58 4.44 -7.96
CA GLY A 165 -15.69 5.60 -8.03
C GLY A 165 -14.36 5.37 -7.32
N TRP A 166 -14.40 4.97 -6.05
CA TRP A 166 -13.18 4.68 -5.30
C TRP A 166 -12.46 3.44 -5.82
N THR A 167 -13.16 2.39 -6.22
CA THR A 167 -12.53 1.20 -6.81
C THR A 167 -11.78 1.55 -8.11
N ALA A 168 -12.38 2.36 -8.97
CA ALA A 168 -11.77 2.79 -10.23
C ALA A 168 -10.56 3.72 -10.04
N VAL A 169 -10.39 4.32 -8.86
CA VAL A 169 -9.24 5.19 -8.55
C VAL A 169 -8.20 4.42 -7.73
N CYS A 170 -8.57 3.86 -6.59
CA CYS A 170 -7.64 3.26 -5.64
C CYS A 170 -6.94 2.01 -6.18
N VAL A 171 -7.67 1.10 -6.83
CA VAL A 171 -7.08 -0.14 -7.35
C VAL A 171 -6.04 0.16 -8.44
N PRO A 172 -6.34 1.00 -9.46
CA PRO A 172 -5.31 1.44 -10.40
C PRO A 172 -4.16 2.20 -9.77
N LEU A 173 -4.40 3.12 -8.82
CA LEU A 173 -3.31 3.86 -8.17
C LEU A 173 -2.34 2.92 -7.45
N VAL A 174 -2.83 1.95 -6.69
CA VAL A 174 -1.99 0.94 -6.04
C VAL A 174 -1.25 0.09 -7.07
N ALA A 175 -1.92 -0.38 -8.13
CA ALA A 175 -1.31 -1.17 -9.18
C ALA A 175 -0.18 -0.40 -9.91
N LEU A 176 -0.47 0.83 -10.34
CA LEU A 176 0.47 1.68 -11.07
C LEU A 176 1.72 1.99 -10.23
N THR A 177 1.54 2.37 -8.96
CA THR A 177 2.63 2.75 -8.06
C THR A 177 3.45 1.54 -7.63
N ALA A 178 2.82 0.45 -7.19
CA ALA A 178 3.51 -0.77 -6.79
C ALA A 178 4.30 -1.38 -7.97
N ALA A 179 3.68 -1.48 -9.15
CA ALA A 179 4.39 -1.98 -10.33
C ALA A 179 5.53 -1.05 -10.76
N ALA A 180 5.35 0.28 -10.69
CA ALA A 180 6.42 1.23 -10.98
C ALA A 180 7.60 1.06 -10.04
N THR A 181 7.37 0.83 -8.74
CA THR A 181 8.47 0.55 -7.81
C THR A 181 9.19 -0.76 -8.13
N GLY A 182 8.47 -1.80 -8.57
CA GLY A 182 9.08 -3.09 -8.95
C GLY A 182 10.00 -2.96 -10.17
N VAL A 183 9.51 -2.33 -11.23
CA VAL A 183 10.33 -2.03 -12.42
C VAL A 183 11.49 -1.10 -12.05
N TRP A 184 11.25 -0.09 -11.23
CA TRP A 184 12.31 0.85 -10.85
C TRP A 184 13.43 0.17 -10.05
N THR A 185 13.12 -0.75 -9.14
CA THR A 185 14.14 -1.49 -8.39
C THR A 185 14.89 -2.50 -9.26
N ALA A 186 14.29 -3.03 -10.33
CA ALA A 186 14.98 -3.88 -11.30
C ALA A 186 16.04 -3.11 -12.10
N TYR A 187 15.72 -1.89 -12.52
CA TYR A 187 16.60 -1.02 -13.31
C TYR A 187 17.62 -0.22 -12.46
N GLY A 188 17.88 -0.61 -11.21
CA GLY A 188 18.93 -0.02 -10.36
C GLY A 188 18.51 1.20 -9.52
N GLY A 189 17.21 1.50 -9.40
CA GLY A 189 16.69 2.48 -8.45
C GLY A 189 17.04 3.96 -8.77
N PRO A 190 16.95 4.87 -7.79
CA PRO A 190 17.15 6.32 -8.01
C PRO A 190 18.52 6.70 -8.55
N GLY A 191 19.55 5.86 -8.33
CA GLY A 191 20.92 6.13 -8.76
C GLY A 191 21.07 6.20 -10.28
N THR A 192 20.42 5.30 -11.01
CA THR A 192 20.53 5.18 -12.48
C THR A 192 19.68 6.22 -13.22
N ALA A 193 18.50 6.54 -12.68
CA ALA A 193 17.62 7.60 -13.22
C ALA A 193 18.23 9.00 -13.04
N LEU A 194 18.83 9.27 -11.88
CA LEU A 194 19.56 10.52 -11.65
C LEU A 194 20.78 10.64 -12.56
N ASP A 195 21.51 9.55 -12.79
CA ASP A 195 22.63 9.54 -13.74
C ASP A 195 22.16 9.83 -15.18
N SER A 196 21.02 9.28 -15.60
CA SER A 196 20.43 9.56 -16.92
C SER A 196 20.03 11.04 -17.08
N VAL A 197 19.42 11.65 -16.05
CA VAL A 197 19.03 13.07 -16.05
C VAL A 197 20.27 13.99 -15.96
N LEU A 198 21.29 13.61 -15.19
CA LEU A 198 22.57 14.30 -15.11
C LEU A 198 23.35 14.24 -16.45
N ILE A 199 23.22 13.14 -17.20
CA ILE A 199 23.80 12.97 -18.54
C ILE A 199 23.12 13.89 -19.57
N LEU A 200 21.80 14.12 -19.43
CA LEU A 200 21.02 15.03 -20.28
C LEU A 200 21.31 16.52 -20.04
N ARG A 201 22.07 16.89 -19.00
CA ARG A 201 22.45 18.28 -18.74
C ARG A 201 23.63 18.73 -19.61
N PRO A 202 23.65 19.96 -20.16
CA PRO A 202 24.75 20.43 -20.99
C PRO A 202 26.08 20.45 -20.22
N ALA A 203 27.18 20.14 -20.93
CA ALA A 203 28.51 19.91 -20.36
C ALA A 203 29.06 21.05 -19.47
N ALA A 204 28.59 22.28 -19.69
CA ALA A 204 28.94 23.45 -18.88
C ALA A 204 28.41 23.38 -17.43
N LEU A 205 27.26 22.75 -17.20
CA LEU A 205 26.65 22.58 -15.87
C LEU A 205 27.15 21.33 -15.14
N ARG A 206 27.75 20.36 -15.84
CA ARG A 206 28.37 19.15 -15.27
C ARG A 206 29.59 19.44 -14.40
N ARG A 207 30.27 20.58 -14.62
CA ARG A 207 31.47 20.99 -13.86
C ARG A 207 31.16 21.73 -12.54
N LEU A 208 29.92 22.18 -12.34
CA LEU A 208 29.52 22.99 -11.19
C LEU A 208 28.84 22.19 -10.07
N VAL A 209 28.47 20.93 -10.32
CA VAL A 209 27.86 20.04 -9.33
C VAL A 209 28.56 18.68 -9.42
N PRO A 210 29.44 18.32 -8.47
CA PRO A 210 29.95 16.97 -8.37
C PRO A 210 28.76 16.04 -8.04
N GLY A 211 28.29 15.26 -9.02
CA GLY A 211 27.08 14.43 -8.88
C GLY A 211 27.13 13.41 -7.74
N ALA A 212 28.34 13.02 -7.29
CA ALA A 212 28.55 12.16 -6.14
C ALA A 212 28.15 12.82 -4.81
N ASP A 213 28.40 14.12 -4.65
CA ASP A 213 28.07 14.87 -3.43
C ASP A 213 26.56 15.04 -3.27
N THR A 214 25.83 15.32 -4.37
CA THR A 214 24.36 15.40 -4.35
C THR A 214 23.71 14.06 -4.03
N ARG A 215 24.25 12.95 -4.56
CA ARG A 215 23.75 11.59 -4.26
C ARG A 215 23.97 11.20 -2.81
N ALA A 216 25.16 11.47 -2.29
CA ALA A 216 25.46 11.26 -0.88
C ALA A 216 24.54 12.11 0.00
N HIS A 217 24.25 13.36 -0.40
CA HIS A 217 23.36 14.27 0.31
C HIS A 217 21.91 13.78 0.35
N LEU A 218 21.36 13.39 -0.80
CA LEU A 218 20.01 12.82 -0.91
C LEU A 218 19.89 11.50 -0.16
N GLY A 219 20.89 10.62 -0.26
CA GLY A 219 20.92 9.35 0.47
C GLY A 219 21.03 9.54 1.99
N THR A 220 21.71 10.60 2.45
CA THR A 220 21.75 10.95 3.89
C THR A 220 20.45 11.57 4.35
N ALA A 221 19.83 12.45 3.55
CA ALA A 221 18.53 13.05 3.86
C ALA A 221 17.42 11.99 3.87
N ALA A 222 17.43 11.05 2.92
CA ALA A 222 16.47 9.94 2.87
C ALA A 222 16.61 9.01 4.07
N ARG A 223 17.85 8.65 4.47
CA ARG A 223 18.08 7.84 5.68
C ARG A 223 17.67 8.57 6.95
N ALA A 224 17.95 9.87 7.03
CA ALA A 224 17.52 10.69 8.15
C ALA A 224 16.00 10.79 8.23
N ALA A 225 15.33 11.04 7.10
CA ALA A 225 13.87 11.08 7.00
C ALA A 225 13.25 9.73 7.36
N ALA A 226 13.82 8.62 6.88
CA ALA A 226 13.38 7.27 7.24
C ALA A 226 13.53 7.01 8.74
N ALA A 227 14.65 7.42 9.35
CA ALA A 227 14.87 7.29 10.80
C ALA A 227 13.87 8.14 11.61
N GLY A 228 13.63 9.40 11.20
CA GLY A 228 12.63 10.26 11.84
C GLY A 228 11.21 9.69 11.73
N THR A 229 10.82 9.22 10.54
CA THR A 229 9.54 8.57 10.29
C THR A 229 9.38 7.30 11.13
N ALA A 230 10.43 6.48 11.24
CA ALA A 230 10.42 5.28 12.07
C ALA A 230 10.22 5.62 13.56
N VAL A 231 10.82 6.70 14.06
CA VAL A 231 10.60 7.18 15.44
C VAL A 231 9.17 7.66 15.63
N LEU A 232 8.59 8.40 14.68
CA LEU A 232 7.21 8.86 14.75
C LEU A 232 6.20 7.71 14.75
N VAL A 233 6.33 6.77 13.81
CA VAL A 233 5.46 5.59 13.71
C VAL A 233 5.66 4.67 14.93
N GLY A 234 6.90 4.46 15.35
CA GLY A 234 7.23 3.68 16.55
C GLY A 234 6.66 4.32 17.82
N GLY A 235 6.80 5.64 17.98
CA GLY A 235 6.21 6.39 19.09
C GLY A 235 4.69 6.33 19.10
N GLY A 236 4.04 6.49 17.94
CA GLY A 236 2.59 6.31 17.80
C GLY A 236 2.15 4.89 18.19
N THR A 237 2.88 3.87 17.76
CA THR A 237 2.65 2.46 18.13
C THR A 237 2.79 2.24 19.64
N LEU A 238 3.83 2.82 20.25
CA LEU A 238 4.07 2.74 21.70
C LEU A 238 2.92 3.40 22.49
N LEU A 239 2.46 4.58 22.07
CA LEU A 239 1.35 5.27 22.71
C LEU A 239 0.06 4.45 22.67
N VAL A 240 -0.29 3.90 21.50
CA VAL A 240 -1.47 3.04 21.35
C VAL A 240 -1.34 1.79 22.21
N THR A 241 -0.19 1.14 22.18
CA THR A 241 0.04 -0.09 22.95
C THR A 241 -0.05 0.17 24.45
N ALA A 242 0.60 1.23 24.94
CA ALA A 242 0.53 1.63 26.34
C ALA A 242 -0.92 1.95 26.77
N SER A 243 -1.67 2.66 25.92
CA SER A 243 -3.08 2.96 26.17
C SER A 243 -3.94 1.69 26.19
N LEU A 244 -3.75 0.75 25.26
CA LEU A 244 -4.47 -0.53 25.26
C LEU A 244 -4.16 -1.40 26.47
N VAL A 245 -2.91 -1.40 26.94
CA VAL A 245 -2.53 -2.13 28.16
C VAL A 245 -3.20 -1.51 29.38
N TRP A 246 -3.21 -0.17 29.45
CA TRP A 246 -3.87 0.56 30.54
C TRP A 246 -5.39 0.33 30.54
N HIS A 247 -6.02 0.32 29.37
CA HIS A 247 -7.46 0.12 29.16
C HIS A 247 -7.81 -1.33 28.76
N GLY A 248 -7.02 -2.31 29.20
CA GLY A 248 -7.22 -3.71 28.81
C GLY A 248 -8.57 -4.29 29.25
N GLY A 249 -9.12 -3.79 30.36
CA GLY A 249 -10.45 -4.16 30.86
C GLY A 249 -11.57 -3.78 29.89
N THR A 250 -11.58 -2.53 29.42
CA THR A 250 -12.58 -2.03 28.47
C THR A 250 -12.42 -2.68 27.10
N ALA A 251 -11.17 -2.92 26.65
CA ALA A 251 -10.90 -3.67 25.42
C ALA A 251 -11.46 -5.10 25.47
N ARG A 252 -11.33 -5.78 26.62
CA ARG A 252 -11.88 -7.13 26.84
C ARG A 252 -13.40 -7.11 26.85
N GLU A 253 -14.01 -6.16 27.55
CA GLU A 253 -15.47 -6.01 27.60
C GLU A 253 -16.06 -5.75 26.21
N ALA A 254 -15.43 -4.87 25.43
CA ALA A 254 -15.78 -4.60 24.04
C ALA A 254 -15.75 -5.89 23.18
N LEU A 255 -14.70 -6.70 23.32
CA LEU A 255 -14.58 -7.98 22.61
C LEU A 255 -15.71 -8.96 22.98
N LEU A 256 -16.04 -9.05 24.27
CA LEU A 256 -17.06 -9.95 24.78
C LEU A 256 -18.48 -9.51 24.41
N GLN A 257 -18.73 -8.21 24.25
CA GLN A 257 -20.00 -7.67 23.76
C GLN A 257 -20.22 -7.92 22.26
N LEU A 258 -19.15 -7.96 21.46
CA LEU A 258 -19.26 -8.16 20.01
C LEU A 258 -19.56 -9.61 19.62
N THR A 259 -19.07 -10.58 20.38
CA THR A 259 -19.15 -11.99 19.98
C THR A 259 -18.96 -12.94 21.15
N GLU A 260 -19.89 -13.90 21.25
CA GLU A 260 -19.81 -14.98 22.22
C GLU A 260 -18.90 -16.13 21.76
N GLY A 261 -18.86 -16.39 20.44
CA GLY A 261 -18.11 -17.50 19.84
C GLY A 261 -16.61 -17.25 19.71
N TRP A 262 -15.81 -18.33 19.82
CA TRP A 262 -14.35 -18.28 19.68
C TRP A 262 -13.90 -17.81 18.29
N SER A 263 -14.58 -18.27 17.24
CA SER A 263 -14.35 -17.86 15.85
C SER A 263 -14.47 -16.34 15.68
N GLY A 264 -15.57 -15.75 16.16
CA GLY A 264 -15.78 -14.31 16.11
C GLY A 264 -14.71 -13.56 16.89
N ARG A 265 -14.27 -14.09 18.06
CA ARG A 265 -13.15 -13.50 18.81
C ARG A 265 -11.86 -13.50 18.00
N PHE A 266 -11.53 -14.62 17.34
CA PHE A 266 -10.38 -14.67 16.43
C PHE A 266 -10.52 -13.69 15.26
N ALA A 267 -11.71 -13.56 14.68
CA ALA A 267 -11.99 -12.60 13.60
C ALA A 267 -11.73 -11.16 14.04
N VAL A 268 -12.24 -10.76 15.21
CA VAL A 268 -12.09 -9.41 15.76
C VAL A 268 -10.62 -9.14 16.12
N LEU A 269 -9.93 -10.11 16.74
CA LEU A 269 -8.50 -9.97 17.05
C LEU A 269 -7.64 -9.85 15.79
N LEU A 270 -7.95 -10.63 14.76
CA LEU A 270 -7.30 -10.53 13.46
C LEU A 270 -7.58 -9.17 12.80
N LEU A 271 -8.80 -8.66 12.89
CA LEU A 271 -9.15 -7.32 12.41
C LEU A 271 -8.34 -6.25 13.17
N CYS A 272 -8.26 -6.32 14.50
CA CYS A 272 -7.40 -5.45 15.30
C CYS A 272 -5.92 -5.50 14.87
N LEU A 273 -5.42 -6.70 14.57
CA LEU A 273 -4.06 -6.89 14.05
C LEU A 273 -3.88 -6.18 12.70
N THR A 274 -4.84 -6.34 11.78
CA THR A 274 -4.78 -5.68 10.46
C THR A 274 -4.88 -4.16 10.53
N LEU A 275 -5.49 -3.64 11.59
CA LEU A 275 -5.63 -2.21 11.87
C LEU A 275 -4.51 -1.64 12.75
N THR A 276 -3.57 -2.47 13.22
CA THR A 276 -2.45 -1.99 14.05
C THR A 276 -1.63 -0.89 13.36
N PRO A 277 -1.30 -0.98 12.05
CA PRO A 277 -0.60 0.12 11.40
C PRO A 277 -1.46 1.39 11.26
N ASN A 278 -2.79 1.25 11.14
CA ASN A 278 -3.70 2.41 11.17
C ASN A 278 -3.65 3.09 12.53
N ALA A 279 -3.72 2.31 13.61
CA ALA A 279 -3.63 2.82 14.96
C ALA A 279 -2.30 3.54 15.21
N ALA A 280 -1.18 3.00 14.69
CA ALA A 280 0.12 3.66 14.76
C ALA A 280 0.11 5.03 14.08
N VAL A 281 -0.52 5.15 12.91
CA VAL A 281 -0.69 6.43 12.20
C VAL A 281 -1.56 7.40 13.00
N TRP A 282 -2.65 6.93 13.60
CA TRP A 282 -3.48 7.76 14.48
C TRP A 282 -2.73 8.21 15.73
N GLY A 283 -1.96 7.33 16.37
CA GLY A 283 -1.11 7.65 17.51
C GLY A 283 0.01 8.63 17.16
N MET A 284 0.58 8.51 15.96
CA MET A 284 1.54 9.48 15.42
C MET A 284 0.89 10.85 15.21
N ALA A 285 -0.30 10.91 14.58
CA ALA A 285 -1.03 12.16 14.37
C ALA A 285 -1.45 12.82 15.69
N TYR A 286 -1.82 12.01 16.69
CA TYR A 286 -2.05 12.45 18.06
C TYR A 286 -0.79 13.05 18.69
N ALA A 287 0.35 12.36 18.59
CA ALA A 287 1.62 12.85 19.14
C ALA A 287 2.12 14.13 18.47
N LEU A 288 1.87 14.30 17.18
CA LEU A 288 2.21 15.50 16.42
C LEU A 288 1.35 16.72 16.81
N GLY A 289 0.20 16.51 17.47
CA GLY A 289 -0.73 17.57 17.87
C GLY A 289 -2.06 17.63 17.10
N PRO A 290 -2.15 17.46 15.76
CA PRO A 290 -3.43 17.62 15.05
C PRO A 290 -4.46 16.54 15.41
N GLY A 291 -4.01 15.39 15.92
CA GLY A 291 -4.93 14.33 16.32
C GLY A 291 -5.55 13.58 15.16
N PHE A 292 -6.70 12.97 15.42
CA PHE A 292 -7.50 12.27 14.41
C PHE A 292 -9.00 12.44 14.71
N THR A 293 -9.84 12.21 13.71
CA THR A 293 -11.29 12.34 13.83
C THR A 293 -11.97 10.97 13.90
N LEU A 294 -12.86 10.78 14.86
CA LEU A 294 -13.74 9.61 14.97
C LEU A 294 -15.19 9.99 14.66
N GLY A 295 -15.89 9.15 13.89
CA GLY A 295 -17.29 9.36 13.52
C GLY A 295 -17.53 10.73 12.85
N ALA A 296 -18.65 11.37 13.19
CA ALA A 296 -19.06 12.66 12.64
C ALA A 296 -18.29 13.85 13.26
N GLY A 297 -16.97 13.91 13.05
CA GLY A 297 -16.15 15.09 13.38
C GLY A 297 -15.62 15.16 14.82
N HIS A 298 -15.55 14.04 15.54
CA HIS A 298 -15.02 14.04 16.91
C HIS A 298 -13.50 14.03 16.89
N VAL A 299 -12.91 15.21 17.02
CA VAL A 299 -11.46 15.39 17.06
C VAL A 299 -10.93 14.89 18.40
N VAL A 300 -9.96 13.99 18.32
CA VAL A 300 -9.21 13.44 19.45
C VAL A 300 -7.78 13.95 19.33
N GLY A 301 -7.36 14.80 20.27
CA GLY A 301 -6.02 15.37 20.31
C GLY A 301 -5.43 15.42 21.72
N PRO A 302 -4.12 15.68 21.86
CA PRO A 302 -3.42 15.66 23.14
C PRO A 302 -3.79 16.80 24.08
N LEU A 303 -4.31 17.91 23.54
CA LEU A 303 -4.72 19.08 24.31
C LEU A 303 -6.22 19.07 24.67
N SER A 304 -7.03 18.38 23.86
CA SER A 304 -8.47 18.25 24.08
C SER A 304 -9.01 17.06 23.29
N SER A 305 -9.92 16.31 23.92
CA SER A 305 -10.70 15.25 23.27
C SER A 305 -12.19 15.61 23.32
N ALA A 306 -12.84 15.65 22.16
CA ALA A 306 -14.27 15.92 22.09
C ALA A 306 -15.09 14.76 22.70
N PRO A 307 -16.28 15.02 23.29
CA PRO A 307 -17.18 13.97 23.77
C PRO A 307 -17.48 12.98 22.64
N ALA A 308 -16.97 11.76 22.74
CA ALA A 308 -17.18 10.77 21.70
C ALA A 308 -18.69 10.43 21.60
N PRO A 309 -19.24 10.26 20.38
CA PRO A 309 -20.55 9.68 20.22
C PRO A 309 -20.46 8.21 20.63
N LEU A 310 -21.58 7.48 20.67
CA LEU A 310 -21.58 6.04 20.91
C LEU A 310 -20.74 5.33 19.82
N LEU A 311 -19.45 5.14 20.10
CA LEU A 311 -18.53 4.39 19.27
C LEU A 311 -18.93 2.91 19.32
N PRO A 312 -18.72 2.15 18.22
CA PRO A 312 -18.92 0.71 18.28
C PRO A 312 -18.02 0.12 19.38
N PRO A 313 -18.45 -0.93 20.10
CA PRO A 313 -17.66 -1.59 21.14
C PRO A 313 -16.52 -2.39 20.50
N PHE A 314 -15.56 -1.71 19.89
CA PHE A 314 -14.43 -2.31 19.17
C PHE A 314 -13.16 -2.23 20.02
N PRO A 315 -12.45 -3.34 20.29
CA PRO A 315 -11.35 -3.37 21.26
C PRO A 315 -10.23 -2.34 21.01
N LEU A 316 -9.90 -2.06 19.75
CA LEU A 316 -8.87 -1.07 19.40
C LEU A 316 -9.25 0.36 19.84
N LEU A 317 -10.55 0.67 19.91
CA LEU A 317 -11.04 1.98 20.32
C LEU A 317 -10.93 2.21 21.84
N ALA A 318 -10.65 1.16 22.62
CA ALA A 318 -10.32 1.31 24.04
C ALA A 318 -9.03 2.13 24.27
N ALA A 319 -8.19 2.27 23.24
CA ALA A 319 -6.99 3.12 23.31
C ALA A 319 -7.31 4.62 23.26
N VAL A 320 -8.52 5.00 22.85
CA VAL A 320 -8.92 6.39 22.63
C VAL A 320 -9.06 7.09 23.99
N PRO A 321 -8.39 8.25 24.20
CA PRO A 321 -8.53 9.00 25.43
C PRO A 321 -9.97 9.45 25.69
N ASP A 322 -10.37 9.42 26.96
CA ASP A 322 -11.65 9.96 27.42
C ASP A 322 -11.81 11.44 27.04
N ALA A 323 -13.06 11.87 26.92
CA ALA A 323 -13.39 13.24 26.59
C ALA A 323 -12.97 14.21 27.70
N GLY A 324 -12.42 15.37 27.32
CA GLY A 324 -12.01 16.40 28.26
C GLY A 324 -10.79 17.19 27.85
N ALA A 325 -10.32 18.03 28.77
CA ALA A 325 -9.07 18.77 28.63
C ALA A 325 -7.87 17.82 28.74
N GLY A 326 -6.81 18.11 27.98
CA GLY A 326 -5.56 17.36 28.05
C GLY A 326 -4.98 17.36 29.46
N THR A 327 -4.47 16.21 29.87
CA THR A 327 -3.72 16.02 31.11
C THR A 327 -2.21 16.13 30.85
N PRO A 328 -1.38 16.35 31.89
CA PRO A 328 0.07 16.27 31.74
C PRO A 328 0.56 14.95 31.13
N LEU A 329 -0.16 13.84 31.38
CA LEU A 329 0.14 12.54 30.79
C LEU A 329 -0.08 12.53 29.27
N THR A 330 -1.18 13.13 28.80
CA THR A 330 -1.45 13.24 27.35
C THR A 330 -0.51 14.22 26.65
N TRP A 331 -0.03 15.25 27.36
CA TRP A 331 0.97 16.19 26.82
C TRP A 331 2.34 15.55 26.63
N ALA A 332 2.66 14.50 27.40
CA ALA A 332 3.90 13.74 27.23
C ALA A 332 4.01 13.08 25.84
N ALA A 333 2.90 12.92 25.10
CA ALA A 333 2.93 12.50 23.69
C ALA A 333 3.80 13.42 22.81
N GLY A 334 3.93 14.70 23.17
CA GLY A 334 4.82 15.66 22.49
C GLY A 334 6.32 15.32 22.57
N LEU A 335 6.73 14.37 23.42
CA LEU A 335 8.11 13.86 23.45
C LEU A 335 8.46 13.06 22.18
N VAL A 336 7.47 12.46 21.51
CA VAL A 336 7.67 11.66 20.30
C VAL A 336 8.19 12.51 19.13
N PRO A 337 7.55 13.63 18.72
CA PRO A 337 8.09 14.48 17.67
C PRO A 337 9.42 15.15 18.05
N LEU A 338 9.66 15.43 19.33
CA LEU A 338 10.96 15.91 19.80
C LEU A 338 12.05 14.86 19.57
N ALA A 339 11.80 13.60 19.93
CA ALA A 339 12.73 12.50 19.67
C ALA A 339 12.98 12.31 18.17
N ALA A 340 11.94 12.41 17.33
CA ALA A 340 12.08 12.32 15.88
C ALA A 340 12.91 13.47 15.29
N GLY A 341 12.73 14.71 15.76
CA GLY A 341 13.55 15.84 15.36
C GLY A 341 15.02 15.66 15.74
N LEU A 342 15.28 15.15 16.95
CA LEU A 342 16.63 14.84 17.42
C LEU A 342 17.29 13.74 16.59
N THR A 343 16.57 12.68 16.21
CA THR A 343 17.14 11.60 15.38
C THR A 343 17.45 12.08 13.96
N VAL A 344 16.62 12.93 13.37
CA VAL A 344 16.90 13.58 12.08
C VAL A 344 18.12 14.50 12.18
N GLY A 345 18.20 15.34 13.22
CA GLY A 345 19.35 16.22 13.45
C GLY A 345 20.65 15.45 13.68
N TRP A 346 20.61 14.37 14.44
CA TRP A 346 21.77 13.54 14.73
C TRP A 346 22.25 12.73 13.53
N SER A 347 21.33 12.16 12.75
CA SER A 347 21.66 11.40 11.53
C SER A 347 22.23 12.29 10.43
N THR A 348 21.70 13.51 10.26
CA THR A 348 22.26 14.51 9.33
C THR A 348 23.59 15.08 9.82
N GLY A 349 23.76 15.28 11.14
CA GLY A 349 25.01 15.74 11.76
C GLY A 349 26.15 14.73 11.62
N ARG A 350 25.90 13.45 11.93
CA ARG A 350 26.86 12.34 11.77
C ARG A 350 27.33 12.15 10.33
N ALA A 351 26.45 12.37 9.37
CA ALA A 351 26.80 12.31 7.96
C ALA A 351 27.58 13.55 7.47
N GLY A 352 27.69 14.57 8.32
CA GLY A 352 28.27 15.88 8.02
C GLY A 352 29.60 16.15 8.69
N ASP A 353 30.25 15.19 9.36
CA ASP A 353 31.62 15.37 9.86
C ASP A 353 32.55 15.75 8.69
N GLY A 354 32.94 17.03 8.63
CA GLY A 354 33.69 17.66 7.52
C GLY A 354 32.88 18.54 6.53
N ARG A 355 31.56 18.74 6.73
CA ARG A 355 30.69 19.58 5.87
C ARG A 355 30.35 20.93 6.52
N THR A 356 30.06 21.95 5.70
CA THR A 356 29.70 23.29 6.19
C THR A 356 28.30 23.30 6.84
N PRO A 357 28.06 24.15 7.85
CA PRO A 357 26.77 24.24 8.56
C PRO A 357 25.56 24.50 7.64
N GLY A 358 25.75 25.21 6.53
CA GLY A 358 24.69 25.45 5.54
C GLY A 358 24.24 24.18 4.80
N ARG A 359 25.15 23.20 4.62
CA ARG A 359 24.82 21.94 3.94
C ARG A 359 24.07 20.98 4.86
N THR A 360 24.41 20.92 6.14
CA THR A 360 23.67 20.12 7.13
C THR A 360 22.26 20.69 7.34
N ALA A 361 22.10 22.01 7.38
CA ALA A 361 20.79 22.66 7.41
C ALA A 361 19.94 22.34 6.16
N ALA A 362 20.54 22.35 4.96
CA ALA A 362 19.85 21.96 3.73
C ALA A 362 19.47 20.46 3.71
N ALA A 363 20.30 19.57 4.27
CA ALA A 363 19.97 18.15 4.41
C ALA A 363 18.80 17.93 5.37
N ALA A 364 18.78 18.66 6.49
CA ALA A 364 17.70 18.59 7.47
C ALA A 364 16.40 19.16 6.91
N GLY A 365 16.45 20.26 6.16
CA GLY A 365 15.29 20.82 5.47
C GLY A 365 14.74 19.87 4.39
N LEU A 366 15.61 19.23 3.61
CA LEU A 366 15.20 18.24 2.62
C LEU A 366 14.67 16.95 3.27
N ALA A 367 15.24 16.52 4.39
CA ALA A 367 14.70 15.40 5.18
C ALA A 367 13.32 15.74 5.76
N ALA A 368 13.12 16.97 6.26
CA ALA A 368 11.82 17.43 6.73
C ALA A 368 10.78 17.47 5.60
N LEU A 369 11.16 17.90 4.40
CA LEU A 369 10.31 17.84 3.21
C LEU A 369 10.01 16.40 2.75
N LEU A 370 10.94 15.45 2.94
CA LEU A 370 10.71 14.04 2.62
C LEU A 370 9.83 13.33 3.67
N CYS A 371 9.77 13.85 4.90
CA CYS A 371 8.88 13.36 5.95
C CYS A 371 7.46 13.91 5.86
N ALA A 372 7.27 15.05 5.17
CA ALA A 372 6.00 15.74 5.03
C ALA A 372 5.22 15.26 3.79
#